data_AF-A0A321LQ94-F1
#
_entry.id   AF-A0A321LQ94-F1
#
_cell.length_a   1.000
_cell.length_b   1.000
_cell.length_c   1.000
_cell.angle_alpha   90.00
_cell.angle_beta   90.00
_cell.angle_gamma   90.00
#
_symmetry.space_group_name_H-M   'P 1'
#
loop_
_entity.id
_entity.type
_entity.pdbx_description
1 polymer ?
#
loop_
_entity_poly.entity_id
_entity_poly.type
_entity_poly.pdbx_seq_one_letter_code
_entity_poly.pdbx_strand_id
1 'polypeptide(L)'
;MTLDTQELRSWVYAFLRAESKKLRQPHQLGLQLSDVEGHVKSAAQRVGKLPQDTLYGVNNLPQHSADAVREVMWSLVIQGIIVPGVDKSSNNAGFPFFQITEWGKECLAIGEYVPYDTGQYMRQLRSDISALDSTVDCYLVEALNCFRSGTYLSCAVMTGVASERVLLHLRDEIRKALQPDDRK
;
A
#
# COMPACT_ATOMS: atom_id res chain seq x y z
N MET A 1 5.74 -17.31 13.62
CA MET A 1 5.09 -16.00 13.72
C MET A 1 4.95 -15.45 12.31
N THR A 2 3.72 -15.25 11.82
CA THR A 2 3.45 -14.73 10.47
C THR A 2 3.44 -13.21 10.52
N LEU A 3 4.20 -12.57 9.64
CA LEU A 3 4.15 -11.12 9.48
C LEU A 3 2.80 -10.74 8.85
N ASP A 4 2.17 -9.69 9.36
CA ASP A 4 0.92 -9.21 8.81
C ASP A 4 1.12 -8.69 7.37
N THR A 5 0.20 -9.03 6.46
CA THR A 5 0.28 -8.64 5.04
C THR A 5 0.28 -7.14 4.87
N GLN A 6 -0.42 -6.41 5.74
CA GLN A 6 -0.50 -4.95 5.68
C GLN A 6 0.80 -4.29 6.18
N GLU A 7 1.42 -4.82 7.24
CA GLU A 7 2.76 -4.42 7.69
C GLU A 7 3.81 -4.66 6.60
N LEU A 8 3.80 -5.84 5.97
CA LEU A 8 4.70 -6.20 4.88
C LEU A 8 4.61 -5.22 3.71
N ARG A 9 3.39 -4.93 3.24
CA ARG A 9 3.16 -3.96 2.17
C ARG A 9 3.72 -2.59 2.52
N SER A 10 3.43 -2.11 3.73
CA SER A 10 3.93 -0.82 4.20
C SER A 10 5.45 -0.73 4.15
N TRP A 11 6.16 -1.78 4.58
CA TRP A 11 7.63 -1.81 4.52
C TRP A 11 8.18 -1.89 3.09
N VAL A 12 7.54 -2.65 2.21
CA VAL A 12 7.92 -2.70 0.79
C VAL A 12 7.74 -1.33 0.12
N TYR A 13 6.61 -0.66 0.35
CA TYR A 13 6.38 0.70 -0.16
C TYR A 13 7.40 1.71 0.40
N ALA A 14 7.70 1.63 1.70
CA ALA A 14 8.72 2.49 2.31
C ALA A 14 10.10 2.30 1.68
N PHE A 15 10.49 1.06 1.40
CA PHE A 15 11.72 0.73 0.68
C PHE A 15 11.72 1.32 -0.73
N LEU A 16 10.68 1.07 -1.52
CA LEU A 16 10.57 1.57 -2.89
C LEU A 16 10.56 3.10 -2.96
N ARG A 17 9.95 3.77 -1.99
CA ARG A 17 9.97 5.24 -1.89
C ARG A 17 11.37 5.77 -1.57
N ALA A 18 12.15 5.05 -0.78
CA ALA A 18 13.54 5.42 -0.51
C ALA A 18 14.42 5.22 -1.76
N GLU A 19 14.21 4.12 -2.48
CA GLU A 19 14.94 3.82 -3.72
C GLU A 19 14.53 4.76 -4.87
N SER A 20 13.25 5.12 -5.02
CA SER A 20 12.80 6.06 -6.06
C SER A 20 13.46 7.43 -5.97
N LYS A 21 13.80 7.88 -4.75
CA LYS A 21 14.57 9.13 -4.52
C LYS A 21 16.04 9.00 -4.95
N LYS A 22 16.63 7.81 -4.84
CA LYS A 22 18.02 7.53 -5.24
C LYS A 22 18.16 7.33 -6.75
N LEU A 23 17.15 6.72 -7.39
CA LEU A 23 17.08 6.35 -8.81
C LEU A 23 17.02 7.53 -9.81
N ARG A 24 17.26 8.77 -9.36
CA ARG A 24 17.52 9.91 -10.27
C ARG A 24 18.91 9.83 -10.93
N GLN A 25 19.72 8.83 -10.62
CA GLN A 25 21.08 8.67 -11.15
C GLN A 25 21.14 7.60 -12.28
N PRO A 26 21.81 7.88 -13.40
CA PRO A 26 21.72 7.08 -14.64
C PRO A 26 22.43 5.69 -14.64
N HIS A 27 23.04 5.24 -13.52
CA HIS A 27 23.90 4.04 -13.51
C HIS A 27 23.60 3.02 -12.39
N GLN A 28 22.41 3.03 -11.78
CA GLN A 28 22.12 2.06 -10.71
C GLN A 28 21.74 0.67 -11.26
N LEU A 29 22.36 -0.36 -10.68
CA LEU A 29 21.87 -1.73 -10.78
C LEU A 29 20.41 -1.77 -10.31
N GLY A 30 19.58 -2.52 -11.03
CA GLY A 30 18.17 -2.64 -10.72
C GLY A 30 17.85 -3.09 -9.31
N LEU A 31 16.62 -2.82 -8.91
CA LEU A 31 16.07 -3.28 -7.64
C LEU A 31 15.96 -4.81 -7.65
N GLN A 32 16.58 -5.50 -6.70
CA GLN A 32 16.45 -6.96 -6.61
C GLN A 32 15.49 -7.37 -5.49
N LEU A 33 14.85 -8.52 -5.66
CA LEU A 33 13.97 -9.08 -4.64
C LEU A 33 14.70 -9.29 -3.29
N SER A 34 15.97 -9.69 -3.33
CA SER A 34 16.82 -9.87 -2.14
C SER A 34 17.00 -8.58 -1.34
N ASP A 35 17.06 -7.43 -2.01
CA ASP A 35 17.23 -6.13 -1.35
C ASP A 35 15.95 -5.76 -0.58
N VAL A 36 14.79 -6.03 -1.21
CA VAL A 36 13.47 -5.86 -0.59
C VAL A 36 13.31 -6.78 0.61
N GLU A 37 13.63 -8.07 0.47
CA GLU A 37 13.56 -9.05 1.54
C GLU A 37 14.48 -8.67 2.72
N GLY A 38 15.69 -8.19 2.44
CA GLY A 38 16.62 -7.68 3.45
C GLY A 38 16.10 -6.45 4.18
N HIS A 39 15.45 -5.53 3.48
CA HIS A 39 14.81 -4.36 4.10
C HIS A 39 13.63 -4.75 4.99
N VAL A 40 12.75 -5.63 4.50
CA VAL A 40 11.60 -6.16 5.25
C VAL A 40 12.06 -6.88 6.52
N LYS A 41 13.11 -7.71 6.42
CA LYS A 41 13.71 -8.37 7.57
C LYS A 41 14.17 -7.36 8.61
N SER A 42 14.92 -6.36 8.18
CA SER A 42 15.44 -5.30 9.05
C SER A 42 14.31 -4.50 9.73
N ALA A 43 13.21 -4.25 9.01
CA ALA A 43 12.04 -3.58 9.55
C ALA A 43 11.31 -4.45 10.59
N ALA A 44 11.09 -5.73 10.28
CA ALA A 44 10.48 -6.71 11.19
C ALA A 44 11.30 -6.92 12.48
N GLN A 45 12.63 -6.91 12.38
CA GLN A 45 13.54 -6.99 13.53
C GLN A 45 13.47 -5.74 14.41
N ARG A 46 13.34 -4.54 13.80
CA ARG A 46 13.17 -3.27 14.52
C ARG A 46 11.89 -3.21 15.35
N VAL A 47 10.81 -3.81 14.84
CA VAL A 47 9.52 -3.88 15.56
C VAL A 47 9.39 -5.11 16.46
N GLY A 48 10.46 -5.90 16.62
CA GLY A 48 10.47 -7.08 17.50
C GLY A 48 9.64 -8.28 17.00
N LYS A 49 9.23 -8.28 15.73
CA LYS A 49 8.46 -9.38 15.11
C LYS A 49 9.36 -10.54 14.64
N LEU A 50 10.64 -10.25 14.42
CA LEU A 50 11.69 -11.24 14.17
C LEU A 50 12.83 -11.04 15.18
N PRO A 51 13.49 -12.12 15.63
CA PRO A 51 14.65 -12.03 16.49
C PRO A 51 15.80 -11.30 15.76
N GLN A 52 16.59 -10.55 16.52
CA GLN A 52 17.87 -10.01 16.06
C GLN A 52 18.83 -11.18 15.86
N ASP A 53 19.47 -11.26 14.69
CA ASP A 53 20.38 -12.36 14.40
C ASP A 53 21.63 -12.25 15.29
N THR A 54 21.90 -13.30 16.06
CA THR A 54 23.03 -13.35 17.00
C THR A 54 24.25 -14.06 16.42
N LEU A 55 24.11 -14.80 15.30
CA LEU A 55 25.21 -15.48 14.61
C LEU A 55 24.91 -15.74 13.11
N TYR A 56 25.99 -15.83 12.32
CA TYR A 56 26.01 -16.07 10.87
C TYR A 56 25.33 -17.40 10.47
N GLY A 57 24.19 -17.32 9.80
CA GLY A 57 23.49 -18.44 9.15
C GLY A 57 22.12 -18.66 9.78
N VAL A 58 21.02 -18.11 9.26
CA VAL A 58 20.60 -17.99 7.87
C VAL A 58 20.05 -16.59 7.66
N ASN A 59 20.69 -15.79 6.81
CA ASN A 59 20.39 -14.36 6.64
C ASN A 59 19.06 -14.07 5.92
N ASN A 60 18.25 -15.08 5.64
CA ASN A 60 17.06 -14.97 4.81
C ASN A 60 15.81 -14.78 5.66
N LEU A 61 14.84 -14.06 5.10
CA LEU A 61 13.50 -14.00 5.65
C LEU A 61 12.93 -15.43 5.70
N PRO A 62 12.17 -15.83 6.73
CA PRO A 62 11.48 -17.13 6.72
C PRO A 62 10.70 -17.34 5.43
N GLN A 63 10.70 -18.55 4.89
CA GLN A 63 10.15 -18.83 3.54
C GLN A 63 8.74 -18.28 3.33
N HIS A 64 7.84 -18.49 4.29
CA HIS A 64 6.45 -17.98 4.21
C HIS A 64 6.38 -16.45 4.11
N SER A 65 7.30 -15.74 4.77
CA SER A 65 7.40 -14.29 4.69
C SER A 65 8.07 -13.83 3.39
N ALA A 66 9.06 -14.57 2.89
CA ALA A 66 9.67 -14.30 1.58
C ALA A 66 8.64 -14.47 0.45
N ASP A 67 7.80 -15.50 0.53
CA ASP A 67 6.71 -15.73 -0.42
C ASP A 67 5.68 -14.60 -0.36
N ALA A 68 5.30 -14.14 0.84
CA ALA A 68 4.42 -12.98 0.98
C ALA A 68 5.04 -11.69 0.42
N VAL A 69 6.34 -11.46 0.58
CA VAL A 69 7.04 -10.33 -0.08
C VAL A 69 6.96 -10.47 -1.60
N ARG A 70 7.15 -11.68 -2.13
CA ARG A 70 7.03 -11.95 -3.58
C ARG A 70 5.62 -11.67 -4.10
N GLU A 71 4.59 -12.04 -3.35
CA GLU A 71 3.19 -11.71 -3.69
C GLU A 71 2.95 -10.19 -3.74
N VAL A 72 3.49 -9.44 -2.78
CA VAL A 72 3.43 -7.98 -2.79
C VAL A 72 4.13 -7.42 -4.03
N MET A 73 5.33 -7.91 -4.35
CA MET A 73 6.07 -7.48 -5.54
C MET A 73 5.29 -7.75 -6.83
N TRP A 74 4.67 -8.93 -6.97
CA TRP A 74 3.80 -9.22 -8.12
C TRP A 74 2.57 -8.31 -8.18
N SER A 75 1.98 -7.95 -7.05
CA SER A 75 0.88 -7.00 -7.03
C SER A 75 1.30 -5.62 -7.55
N LEU A 76 2.53 -5.18 -7.28
CA LEU A 76 3.09 -3.92 -7.78
C LEU A 76 3.41 -3.97 -9.28
N VAL A 77 3.79 -5.15 -9.78
CA VAL A 77 3.93 -5.39 -11.23
C VAL A 77 2.58 -5.24 -11.93
N ILE A 78 1.53 -5.85 -11.38
CA ILE A 78 0.16 -5.75 -11.94
C ILE A 78 -0.34 -4.29 -11.93
N GLN A 79 0.03 -3.52 -10.90
CA GLN A 79 -0.30 -2.09 -10.79
C GLN A 79 0.55 -1.20 -11.70
N GLY A 80 1.58 -1.74 -12.37
CA GLY A 80 2.50 -0.99 -13.23
C GLY A 80 3.45 -0.05 -12.47
N ILE A 81 3.58 -0.20 -11.15
CA ILE A 81 4.50 0.62 -10.32
C ILE A 81 5.94 0.17 -10.55
N ILE A 82 6.15 -1.14 -10.66
CA ILE A 82 7.43 -1.74 -11.03
C ILE A 82 7.25 -2.65 -12.23
N VAL A 83 8.33 -2.91 -12.97
CA VAL A 83 8.34 -3.94 -14.02
C VAL A 83 9.62 -4.77 -13.92
N PRO A 84 9.62 -6.05 -14.33
CA PRO A 84 10.81 -6.87 -14.37
C PRO A 84 11.85 -6.34 -15.35
N GLY A 85 13.12 -6.49 -14.99
CA GLY A 85 14.29 -6.05 -15.76
C GLY A 85 14.59 -4.56 -15.61
N VAL A 86 15.81 -4.16 -16.00
CA VAL A 86 16.26 -2.76 -15.95
C VAL A 86 16.84 -2.22 -17.24
N ASP A 87 17.18 -3.09 -18.19
CA ASP A 87 17.60 -2.69 -19.52
C ASP A 87 17.38 -3.84 -20.52
N LYS A 88 17.15 -3.49 -21.79
CA LYS A 88 16.99 -4.43 -22.90
C LYS A 88 18.30 -5.07 -23.34
N SER A 89 19.46 -4.48 -23.00
CA SER A 89 20.77 -4.87 -23.56
C SER A 89 21.69 -5.68 -22.64
N SER A 90 21.28 -5.98 -21.40
CA SER A 90 22.14 -6.60 -20.39
C SER A 90 21.59 -7.93 -19.84
N ASN A 91 22.42 -8.67 -19.08
CA ASN A 91 22.02 -9.82 -18.26
C ASN A 91 20.94 -9.48 -17.19
N ASN A 92 20.52 -8.22 -17.10
CA ASN A 92 19.54 -7.72 -16.15
C ASN A 92 18.18 -7.42 -16.83
N ALA A 93 17.90 -8.04 -17.99
CA ALA A 93 16.66 -7.85 -18.75
C ALA A 93 15.43 -8.55 -18.14
N GLY A 94 15.61 -9.33 -17.07
CA GLY A 94 14.53 -10.02 -16.39
C GLY A 94 14.87 -10.26 -14.91
N PHE A 95 14.25 -11.28 -14.32
CA PHE A 95 14.51 -11.65 -12.93
C PHE A 95 16.00 -11.89 -12.66
N PRO A 96 16.49 -11.55 -11.45
CA PRO A 96 15.76 -11.06 -10.28
C PRO A 96 15.56 -9.53 -10.22
N PHE A 97 15.87 -8.81 -11.30
CA PHE A 97 15.88 -7.35 -11.32
C PHE A 97 14.52 -6.75 -11.63
N PHE A 98 14.26 -5.58 -11.07
CA PHE A 98 13.08 -4.77 -11.31
C PHE A 98 13.50 -3.31 -11.49
N GLN A 99 12.73 -2.58 -12.31
CA GLN A 99 12.78 -1.12 -12.38
C GLN A 99 11.46 -0.54 -11.87
N ILE A 100 11.57 0.62 -11.21
CA ILE A 100 10.40 1.45 -10.90
C ILE A 100 10.05 2.23 -12.17
N THR A 101 8.81 2.14 -12.64
CA THR A 101 8.35 2.87 -13.83
C THR A 101 8.28 4.37 -13.57
N GLU A 102 8.23 5.21 -14.61
CA GLU A 102 8.02 6.66 -14.42
C GLU A 102 6.72 6.95 -13.67
N TRP A 103 5.64 6.26 -14.03
CA TRP A 103 4.37 6.28 -13.30
C TRP A 103 4.53 5.86 -11.83
N GLY A 104 5.29 4.78 -11.56
CA GLY A 104 5.59 4.32 -10.22
C GLY A 104 6.39 5.33 -9.41
N LYS A 105 7.33 6.05 -10.04
CA LYS A 105 8.08 7.14 -9.39
C LYS A 105 7.16 8.29 -9.01
N GLU A 106 6.24 8.69 -9.87
CA GLU A 106 5.22 9.71 -9.57
C GLU A 106 4.35 9.28 -8.39
N CYS A 107 3.82 8.05 -8.44
CA CYS A 107 3.04 7.45 -7.37
C CYS A 107 3.80 7.43 -6.03
N LEU A 108 5.07 7.06 -6.03
CA LEU A 108 5.91 7.01 -4.83
C LEU A 108 6.36 8.41 -4.34
N ALA A 109 6.46 9.39 -5.25
CA ALA A 109 6.88 10.76 -4.96
C ALA A 109 5.78 11.56 -4.27
N ILE A 110 4.52 11.43 -4.74
CA ILE A 110 3.35 12.07 -4.13
C ILE A 110 3.27 11.74 -2.65
N GLY A 111 3.62 10.51 -2.27
CA GLY A 111 4.08 10.22 -0.91
C GLY A 111 3.03 10.38 0.19
N GLU A 112 1.79 10.60 -0.20
CA GLU A 112 0.60 10.72 0.62
C GLU A 112 -0.52 9.98 -0.12
N TYR A 113 -1.26 9.16 0.62
CA TYR A 113 -2.54 8.60 0.20
C TYR A 113 -2.59 8.03 -1.22
N VAL A 114 -1.69 7.08 -1.50
CA VAL A 114 -1.74 6.34 -2.75
C VAL A 114 -2.85 5.30 -2.58
N PRO A 115 -3.95 5.32 -3.37
CA PRO A 115 -5.09 4.39 -3.24
C PRO A 115 -4.69 2.90 -3.30
N TYR A 116 -3.47 2.65 -3.76
CA TYR A 116 -2.84 1.36 -3.90
C TYR A 116 -2.44 0.71 -2.57
N ASP A 117 -2.21 1.48 -1.49
CA ASP A 117 -2.19 0.94 -0.11
C ASP A 117 -3.52 1.23 0.59
N THR A 118 -4.57 0.54 0.12
CA THR A 118 -5.92 0.56 0.69
C THR A 118 -5.91 0.40 2.20
N GLY A 119 -5.03 -0.46 2.71
CA GLY A 119 -4.92 -0.71 4.13
C GLY A 119 -4.42 0.51 4.89
N GLN A 120 -3.29 1.09 4.48
CA GLN A 120 -2.75 2.28 5.14
C GLN A 120 -3.74 3.44 5.05
N TYR A 121 -4.34 3.66 3.89
CA TYR A 121 -5.38 4.68 3.66
C TYR A 121 -6.51 4.53 4.68
N MET A 122 -7.11 3.34 4.77
CA MET A 122 -8.27 3.10 5.65
C MET A 122 -7.90 3.14 7.14
N ARG A 123 -6.71 2.67 7.53
CA ARG A 123 -6.25 2.82 8.93
C ARG A 123 -6.19 4.28 9.35
N GLN A 124 -5.66 5.14 8.48
CA GLN A 124 -5.55 6.56 8.78
C GLN A 124 -6.90 7.28 8.72
N LEU A 125 -7.75 6.96 7.74
CA LEU A 125 -9.11 7.48 7.69
C LEU A 125 -9.90 7.15 8.97
N ARG A 126 -9.77 5.91 9.46
CA ARG A 126 -10.39 5.45 10.71
C ARG A 126 -9.78 6.10 11.96
N SER A 127 -8.51 6.53 11.92
CA SER A 127 -7.92 7.29 13.04
C SER A 127 -8.39 8.73 13.06
N ASP A 128 -8.63 9.32 11.88
CA ASP A 128 -9.01 10.72 11.74
C ASP A 128 -10.51 10.94 11.99
N ILE A 129 -11.34 9.93 11.74
CA ILE A 129 -12.81 9.98 11.89
C ILE A 129 -13.25 9.03 13.00
N SER A 130 -13.60 9.57 14.17
CA SER A 130 -13.93 8.81 15.39
C SER A 130 -15.18 7.93 15.28
N ALA A 131 -16.11 8.25 14.38
CA ALA A 131 -17.36 7.52 14.18
C ALA A 131 -17.67 7.36 12.68
N LEU A 132 -16.76 6.75 11.93
CA LEU A 132 -16.98 6.44 10.53
C LEU A 132 -18.12 5.41 10.38
N ASP A 133 -19.12 5.73 9.55
CA ASP A 133 -20.22 4.82 9.26
C ASP A 133 -19.71 3.52 8.58
N SER A 134 -20.21 2.37 9.04
CA SER A 134 -19.74 1.06 8.57
C SER A 134 -20.01 0.82 7.08
N THR A 135 -21.07 1.41 6.52
CA THR A 135 -21.37 1.32 5.10
C THR A 135 -20.37 2.16 4.31
N VAL A 136 -20.09 3.39 4.76
CA VAL A 136 -19.04 4.24 4.17
C VAL A 136 -17.68 3.53 4.19
N ASP A 137 -17.31 2.93 5.32
CA ASP A 137 -16.05 2.17 5.46
C ASP A 137 -15.96 1.02 4.46
N CYS A 138 -17.01 0.19 4.37
CA CYS A 138 -17.07 -0.95 3.45
C CYS A 138 -16.94 -0.53 1.99
N TYR A 139 -17.71 0.47 1.56
CA TYR A 139 -17.71 0.93 0.16
C TYR A 139 -16.43 1.68 -0.21
N LEU A 140 -15.77 2.37 0.73
CA LEU A 140 -14.46 2.96 0.48
C LEU A 140 -13.37 1.91 0.32
N VAL A 141 -13.37 0.85 1.14
CA VAL A 141 -12.45 -0.29 0.95
C VAL A 141 -12.62 -0.90 -0.44
N GLU A 142 -13.86 -1.11 -0.88
CA GLU A 142 -14.14 -1.69 -2.20
C GLU A 142 -13.76 -0.73 -3.33
N ALA A 143 -14.06 0.56 -3.20
CA ALA A 143 -13.65 1.57 -4.18
C ALA A 143 -12.13 1.57 -4.41
N LEU A 144 -11.35 1.53 -3.32
CA LEU A 144 -9.89 1.48 -3.37
C LEU A 144 -9.38 0.18 -4.00
N ASN A 145 -10.02 -0.96 -3.71
CA ASN A 145 -9.70 -2.23 -4.36
C ASN A 145 -10.01 -2.20 -5.87
N CYS A 146 -11.15 -1.63 -6.28
CA CYS A 146 -11.50 -1.45 -7.69
C CYS A 146 -10.51 -0.53 -8.41
N PHE A 147 -10.10 0.56 -7.77
CA PHE A 147 -9.08 1.45 -8.29
C PHE A 147 -7.76 0.71 -8.52
N ARG A 148 -7.32 -0.06 -7.52
CA ARG A 148 -6.08 -0.86 -7.57
C ARG A 148 -6.13 -1.95 -8.65
N SER A 149 -7.30 -2.50 -8.96
CA SER A 149 -7.48 -3.52 -10.00
C SER A 149 -7.74 -2.94 -11.40
N GLY A 150 -7.79 -1.62 -11.56
CA GLY A 150 -8.06 -0.96 -12.84
C GLY A 150 -9.54 -0.98 -13.25
N THR A 151 -10.45 -1.35 -12.35
CA THR A 151 -11.90 -1.37 -12.59
C THR A 151 -12.52 -0.01 -12.23
N TYR A 152 -12.12 1.03 -12.97
CA TYR A 152 -12.45 2.43 -12.62
C TYR A 152 -13.94 2.75 -12.59
N LEU A 153 -14.76 2.09 -13.43
CA LEU A 153 -16.21 2.27 -13.39
C LEU A 153 -16.80 1.77 -12.07
N SER A 154 -16.40 0.58 -11.62
CA SER A 154 -16.80 0.03 -10.32
C SER A 154 -16.30 0.92 -9.18
N CYS A 155 -15.06 1.40 -9.26
CA CYS A 155 -14.52 2.36 -8.31
C CYS A 155 -15.43 3.60 -8.18
N ALA A 156 -15.86 4.18 -9.30
CA ALA A 156 -16.76 5.35 -9.31
C ALA A 156 -18.11 5.03 -8.65
N VAL A 157 -18.68 3.86 -8.92
CA VAL A 157 -19.94 3.41 -8.30
C VAL A 157 -19.78 3.27 -6.79
N MET A 158 -18.75 2.58 -6.30
CA MET A 158 -18.53 2.36 -4.87
C MET A 158 -18.28 3.68 -4.12
N THR A 159 -17.49 4.59 -4.69
CA THR A 159 -17.30 5.95 -4.16
C THR A 159 -18.61 6.74 -4.14
N GLY A 160 -19.46 6.58 -5.16
CA GLY A 160 -20.78 7.19 -5.22
C GLY A 160 -21.68 6.73 -4.06
N VAL A 161 -21.75 5.42 -3.80
CA VAL A 161 -22.54 4.86 -2.70
C VAL A 161 -22.04 5.36 -1.33
N ALA A 162 -20.72 5.38 -1.11
CA ALA A 162 -20.14 5.94 0.10
C ALA A 162 -20.50 7.43 0.26
N SER A 163 -20.43 8.21 -0.81
CA SER A 163 -20.75 9.65 -0.80
C SER A 163 -22.23 9.91 -0.51
N GLU A 164 -23.14 9.15 -1.12
CA GLU A 164 -24.57 9.23 -0.83
C GLU A 164 -24.85 8.95 0.65
N ARG A 165 -24.20 7.92 1.21
CA ARG A 165 -24.38 7.57 2.63
C ARG A 165 -23.94 8.69 3.57
N VAL A 166 -22.83 9.37 3.27
CA VAL A 166 -22.35 10.55 4.01
C VAL A 166 -23.35 11.71 3.91
N LEU A 167 -23.89 11.98 2.71
CA LEU A 167 -24.88 13.04 2.52
C LEU A 167 -26.19 12.76 3.27
N LEU A 168 -26.64 11.51 3.31
CA LEU A 168 -27.81 11.10 4.08
C LEU A 168 -27.61 11.33 5.58
N HIS A 169 -26.42 10.99 6.11
CA HIS A 169 -26.06 11.29 7.49
C HIS A 169 -26.08 12.79 7.77
N LEU A 170 -25.44 13.59 6.92
CA LEU A 170 -25.43 15.03 7.06
C LEU A 170 -26.85 15.62 7.08
N ARG A 171 -27.71 15.17 6.15
CA ARG A 171 -29.12 15.58 6.11
C ARG A 171 -29.84 15.26 7.42
N ASP A 172 -29.65 14.06 7.95
CA ASP A 172 -30.35 13.59 9.15
C ASP A 172 -29.87 14.35 10.41
N GLU A 173 -28.58 14.64 10.52
CA GLU A 173 -28.04 15.46 11.61
C GLU A 173 -28.49 16.92 11.53
N ILE A 174 -28.52 17.52 10.33
CA ILE A 174 -29.08 18.87 10.14
C ILE A 174 -30.56 18.89 10.52
N ARG A 175 -31.33 17.88 10.11
CA ARG A 175 -32.75 17.78 10.45
C ARG A 175 -32.96 17.69 11.97
N LYS A 176 -32.15 16.91 12.68
CA LYS A 176 -32.19 16.84 14.15
C LYS A 176 -31.85 18.19 14.79
N ALA A 177 -30.81 18.87 14.30
CA ALA A 177 -30.40 20.17 14.83
C ALA A 177 -31.43 21.29 14.61
N LEU A 178 -32.22 21.20 13.53
CA LEU A 178 -33.27 22.18 13.19
C LEU A 178 -34.62 21.89 13.86
N GLN A 179 -34.83 20.70 14.44
CA GLN A 179 -36.03 20.45 15.23
C GLN A 179 -35.95 21.28 16.52
N PRO A 180 -36.97 22.10 16.84
CA PRO A 180 -36.97 22.86 18.08
C PRO A 180 -36.87 21.88 19.25
N ASP A 181 -36.02 22.21 20.22
CA ASP A 181 -35.80 21.46 21.45
C ASP A 181 -37.18 21.32 22.14
N ASP A 182 -37.77 20.12 22.13
CA ASP A 182 -39.03 19.77 22.82
C ASP A 182 -38.82 19.75 24.36
N ARG A 183 -37.96 20.64 24.88
CA ARG A 183 -37.76 20.88 26.31
C ARG A 183 -38.86 21.81 26.81
N LYS A 184 -39.98 21.20 27.19
CA LYS A 184 -40.82 21.69 28.28
C LYS A 184 -40.29 21.19 29.62
#